data_AF-A0A3D2C1Y5-F1
#
_entry.id   AF-A0A3D2C1Y5-F1
#
_cell.length_a   1.000
_cell.length_b   1.000
_cell.length_c   1.000
_cell.angle_alpha   90.00
_cell.angle_beta   90.00
_cell.angle_gamma   90.00
#
_symmetry.space_group_name_H-M   'P 1'
#
loop_
_entity.id
_entity.type
_entity.pdbx_description
1 polymer ?
#
loop_
_entity_poly.entity_id
_entity_poly.type
_entity_poly.pdbx_seq_one_letter_code
_entity_poly.pdbx_strand_id
1 'polypeptide(L)'
;GAATSAGDVDGDGRNDLLITSAEVPVSGSPNTGAAYVVTSSANGQIDLRYADTRIYGLTAGDRFGASATSAGDVNADGYDDVLVGAPDSDLGALDAGAAYLFHGGSGLNGPMDAGDADFILLGAQSYGETGIAVSSVGDMDGDGNADFAVSDPTGIDASRLGVVGISYGPVAGNTDIEDADFLLIADDIDIQLGASLANPGDTDGDGLGEVLVGAPFLSPSGAPAAGGAYLVRGSGL
;
A
#
# COMPACT_ATOMS: atom_id res chain seq x y z
N GLY A 1 -4.53 -13.27 -6.53
CA GLY A 1 -5.19 -11.96 -6.63
C GLY A 1 -6.04 -11.73 -5.41
N ALA A 2 -6.23 -10.46 -5.02
CA ALA A 2 -7.08 -10.05 -3.91
C ALA A 2 -8.22 -9.17 -4.43
N ALA A 3 -9.27 -9.00 -3.62
CA ALA A 3 -10.34 -8.04 -3.88
C ALA A 3 -10.62 -7.26 -2.59
N THR A 4 -10.68 -5.94 -2.69
CA THR A 4 -10.92 -5.01 -1.57
C THR A 4 -11.68 -3.77 -2.07
N SER A 5 -11.98 -2.83 -1.18
CA SER A 5 -12.55 -1.53 -1.53
C SER A 5 -11.47 -0.64 -2.19
N ALA A 6 -11.80 0.01 -3.30
CA ALA A 6 -11.00 1.11 -3.85
C ALA A 6 -11.32 2.44 -3.15
N GLY A 7 -12.43 2.51 -2.41
CA GLY A 7 -12.97 3.80 -1.93
C GLY A 7 -13.92 4.38 -2.97
N ASP A 8 -14.48 5.56 -2.73
CA ASP A 8 -15.28 6.31 -3.72
C ASP A 8 -14.34 7.06 -4.67
N VAL A 9 -13.82 6.34 -5.68
CA VAL A 9 -12.81 6.89 -6.58
C VAL A 9 -13.41 7.70 -7.72
N ASP A 10 -14.73 7.60 -7.96
CA ASP A 10 -15.42 8.38 -8.99
C ASP A 10 -16.39 9.45 -8.45
N GLY A 11 -16.54 9.53 -7.13
CA GLY A 11 -17.29 10.56 -6.42
C GLY A 11 -18.81 10.38 -6.50
N ASP A 12 -19.29 9.15 -6.74
CA ASP A 12 -20.73 8.85 -6.80
C ASP A 12 -21.37 8.62 -5.41
N GLY A 13 -20.55 8.64 -4.36
CA GLY A 13 -20.95 8.43 -2.98
C GLY A 13 -20.96 6.95 -2.56
N ARG A 14 -20.36 6.05 -3.34
CA ARG A 14 -20.27 4.62 -3.04
C ARG A 14 -18.83 4.15 -3.20
N ASN A 15 -18.46 3.20 -2.34
CA ASN A 15 -17.18 2.53 -2.50
C ASN A 15 -17.16 1.65 -3.75
N ASP A 16 -16.09 1.78 -4.50
CA ASP A 16 -15.74 1.06 -5.69
C ASP A 16 -14.93 -0.20 -5.38
N LEU A 17 -14.80 -1.08 -6.38
CA LEU A 17 -14.14 -2.37 -6.23
C LEU A 17 -12.71 -2.32 -6.78
N LEU A 18 -11.74 -2.68 -5.95
CA LEU A 18 -10.35 -2.90 -6.34
C LEU A 18 -10.05 -4.39 -6.40
N ILE A 19 -9.55 -4.86 -7.55
CA ILE A 19 -9.13 -6.24 -7.75
C ILE A 19 -7.68 -6.24 -8.21
N THR A 20 -6.85 -7.12 -7.63
CA THR A 20 -5.44 -7.24 -8.02
C THR A 20 -5.07 -8.64 -8.43
N SER A 21 -4.00 -8.76 -9.21
CA SER A 21 -3.36 -10.03 -9.52
C SER A 21 -1.90 -9.85 -9.92
N ALA A 22 -1.00 -10.03 -8.96
CA ALA A 22 0.46 -9.99 -9.12
C ALA A 22 1.05 -10.93 -10.19
N GLU A 23 0.32 -11.99 -10.56
CA GLU A 23 0.83 -13.01 -11.49
C GLU A 23 0.35 -12.82 -12.94
N VAL A 24 -0.41 -11.75 -13.23
CA VAL A 24 -0.89 -11.49 -14.61
C VAL A 24 0.31 -11.21 -15.51
N PRO A 25 0.48 -11.97 -16.60
CA PRO A 25 1.48 -11.65 -17.61
C PRO A 25 1.01 -10.48 -18.47
N VAL A 26 1.84 -9.45 -18.62
CA VAL A 26 1.54 -8.29 -19.47
C VAL A 26 2.44 -8.36 -20.70
N SER A 27 1.84 -8.39 -21.90
CA SER A 27 2.58 -8.48 -23.17
C SER A 27 3.59 -9.64 -23.28
N GLY A 28 3.36 -10.73 -22.54
CA GLY A 28 4.24 -11.92 -22.54
C GLY A 28 5.31 -11.91 -21.44
N SER A 29 5.42 -10.84 -20.66
CA SER A 29 6.26 -10.75 -19.46
C SER A 29 5.53 -11.40 -18.28
N PRO A 30 6.03 -12.51 -17.70
CA PRO A 30 5.38 -13.16 -16.55
C PRO A 30 5.51 -12.30 -15.29
N ASN A 31 4.56 -12.45 -14.37
CA ASN A 31 4.58 -11.83 -13.03
C ASN A 31 4.75 -10.30 -13.06
N THR A 32 4.31 -9.65 -14.13
CA THR A 32 4.28 -8.19 -14.19
C THR A 32 3.19 -7.64 -13.28
N GLY A 33 2.05 -8.32 -13.23
CA GLY A 33 0.97 -8.01 -12.32
C GLY A 33 0.02 -6.93 -12.85
N ALA A 34 -1.12 -6.80 -12.18
CA ALA A 34 -2.16 -5.83 -12.55
C ALA A 34 -3.08 -5.48 -11.37
N ALA A 35 -3.67 -4.29 -11.44
CA ALA A 35 -4.77 -3.82 -10.61
C ALA A 35 -5.94 -3.35 -11.50
N TYR A 36 -7.15 -3.51 -11.00
CA TYR A 36 -8.40 -3.23 -11.71
C TYR A 36 -9.33 -2.47 -10.78
N VAL A 37 -9.86 -1.35 -11.24
CA VAL A 37 -10.89 -0.59 -10.52
C VAL A 37 -12.20 -0.68 -11.28
N VAL A 38 -13.27 -0.99 -10.57
CA VAL A 38 -14.63 -1.05 -11.10
C VAL A 38 -15.53 -0.17 -10.26
N THR A 39 -16.00 0.93 -10.85
CA THR A 39 -16.71 1.98 -10.08
C THR A 39 -18.22 1.78 -10.07
N SER A 40 -18.78 1.35 -11.20
CA SER A 40 -20.20 1.06 -11.25
C SER A 40 -20.59 -0.14 -10.39
N SER A 41 -21.78 -0.08 -9.77
CA SER A 41 -22.41 -1.23 -9.10
C SER A 41 -22.74 -2.32 -10.13
N ALA A 42 -21.76 -3.13 -10.48
CA ALA A 42 -21.95 -4.20 -11.42
C ALA A 42 -22.73 -5.32 -10.74
N ASN A 43 -24.04 -5.38 -11.03
CA ASN A 43 -24.83 -6.53 -10.69
C ASN A 43 -24.45 -7.68 -11.64
N GLY A 44 -23.91 -8.77 -11.09
CA GLY A 44 -23.61 -9.99 -11.83
C GLY A 44 -22.11 -10.19 -12.09
N GLN A 45 -21.78 -10.89 -13.18
CA GLN A 45 -20.39 -11.21 -13.52
C GLN A 45 -19.75 -10.05 -14.26
N ILE A 46 -18.64 -9.53 -13.71
CA ILE A 46 -17.78 -8.54 -14.37
C ILE A 46 -16.67 -9.28 -15.10
N ASP A 47 -16.41 -8.87 -16.33
CA ASP A 47 -15.20 -9.26 -17.04
C ASP A 47 -14.17 -8.13 -16.92
N LEU A 48 -13.04 -8.40 -16.27
CA LEU A 48 -12.01 -7.41 -15.94
C LEU A 48 -11.37 -6.77 -17.18
N ARG A 49 -11.56 -7.34 -18.37
CA ARG A 49 -11.18 -6.69 -19.64
C ARG A 49 -11.94 -5.38 -19.86
N TYR A 50 -13.07 -5.19 -19.19
CA TYR A 50 -13.92 -4.01 -19.25
C TYR A 50 -14.03 -3.29 -17.89
N ALA A 51 -13.13 -3.56 -16.95
CA ALA A 51 -12.99 -2.71 -15.77
C ALA A 51 -12.73 -1.26 -16.21
N ASP A 52 -13.31 -0.30 -15.48
CA ASP A 52 -13.22 1.13 -15.76
C ASP A 52 -11.75 1.54 -15.84
N THR A 53 -10.94 1.05 -14.89
CA THR A 53 -9.49 1.25 -14.86
C THR A 53 -8.75 -0.07 -14.81
N ARG A 54 -7.69 -0.18 -15.61
CA ARG A 54 -6.81 -1.35 -15.72
C ARG A 54 -5.37 -0.87 -15.66
N ILE A 55 -4.72 -1.10 -14.54
CA ILE A 55 -3.34 -0.68 -14.30
C ILE A 55 -2.46 -1.91 -14.41
N TYR A 56 -1.52 -1.88 -15.36
CA TYR A 56 -0.57 -2.97 -15.55
C TYR A 56 0.78 -2.64 -14.93
N GLY A 57 1.44 -3.63 -14.33
CA GLY A 57 2.84 -3.46 -13.95
C GLY A 57 3.74 -3.18 -15.16
N LEU A 58 4.95 -2.70 -14.90
CA LEU A 58 5.91 -2.33 -15.95
C LEU A 58 6.86 -3.47 -16.32
N THR A 59 7.44 -4.12 -15.31
CA THR A 59 8.56 -5.05 -15.48
C THR A 59 8.15 -6.47 -15.09
N ALA A 60 8.81 -7.47 -15.70
CA ALA A 60 8.56 -8.87 -15.41
C ALA A 60 9.17 -9.22 -14.04
N GLY A 61 8.36 -9.73 -13.11
CA GLY A 61 8.84 -10.16 -11.80
C GLY A 61 8.40 -9.24 -10.67
N ASP A 62 8.11 -7.97 -10.93
CA ASP A 62 7.78 -6.95 -9.91
C ASP A 62 6.55 -7.30 -9.04
N ARG A 63 5.68 -8.20 -9.53
CA ARG A 63 4.47 -8.64 -8.83
C ARG A 63 3.55 -7.47 -8.44
N PHE A 64 3.40 -6.49 -9.32
CA PHE A 64 2.50 -5.35 -9.11
C PHE A 64 1.07 -5.82 -8.78
N GLY A 65 0.50 -5.31 -7.69
CA GLY A 65 -0.77 -5.79 -7.15
C GLY A 65 -0.64 -7.00 -6.24
N ALA A 66 0.53 -7.23 -5.64
CA ALA A 66 0.69 -8.22 -4.57
C ALA A 66 -0.09 -7.82 -3.31
N SER A 67 -0.16 -6.52 -3.05
CA SER A 67 -0.98 -5.87 -2.03
C SER A 67 -1.66 -4.65 -2.66
N ALA A 68 -2.84 -4.28 -2.15
CA ALA A 68 -3.48 -3.02 -2.52
C ALA A 68 -4.59 -2.64 -1.53
N THR A 69 -4.92 -1.36 -1.50
CA THR A 69 -5.99 -0.78 -0.68
C THR A 69 -6.46 0.55 -1.29
N SER A 70 -7.66 1.00 -0.91
CA SER A 70 -7.95 2.44 -0.90
C SER A 70 -7.00 3.12 0.08
N ALA A 71 -6.37 4.22 -0.31
CA ALA A 71 -5.57 5.06 0.57
C ALA A 71 -6.42 6.16 1.26
N GLY A 72 -7.68 6.33 0.85
CA GLY A 72 -8.46 7.53 1.16
C GLY A 72 -8.07 8.69 0.25
N ASP A 73 -8.65 9.87 0.46
CA ASP A 73 -8.32 11.10 -0.26
C ASP A 73 -7.00 11.71 0.27
N VAL A 74 -5.87 11.28 -0.30
CA VAL A 74 -4.52 11.68 0.15
C VAL A 74 -4.21 13.10 -0.33
N ASN A 75 -4.77 13.52 -1.46
CA ASN A 75 -4.47 14.80 -2.10
C ASN A 75 -5.53 15.91 -1.86
N ALA A 76 -6.58 15.61 -1.07
CA ALA A 76 -7.69 16.49 -0.72
C ALA A 76 -8.56 16.94 -1.90
N ASP A 77 -8.66 16.14 -2.95
CA ASP A 77 -9.43 16.49 -4.16
C ASP A 77 -10.90 16.02 -4.13
N GLY A 78 -11.27 15.27 -3.09
CA GLY A 78 -12.61 14.76 -2.85
C GLY A 78 -12.88 13.38 -3.44
N TYR A 79 -11.86 12.69 -3.97
CA TYR A 79 -11.95 11.31 -4.43
C TYR A 79 -11.01 10.43 -3.61
N ASP A 80 -11.42 9.19 -3.32
CA ASP A 80 -10.50 8.25 -2.68
C ASP A 80 -9.41 7.82 -3.67
N ASP A 81 -8.18 7.67 -3.18
CA ASP A 81 -7.01 7.26 -3.95
C ASP A 81 -6.73 5.76 -3.78
N VAL A 82 -5.95 5.19 -4.71
CA VAL A 82 -5.61 3.76 -4.73
C VAL A 82 -4.11 3.56 -4.54
N LEU A 83 -3.74 2.74 -3.54
CA LEU A 83 -2.36 2.35 -3.26
C LEU A 83 -2.13 0.88 -3.63
N VAL A 84 -1.09 0.61 -4.41
CA VAL A 84 -0.77 -0.73 -4.92
C VAL A 84 0.70 -1.07 -4.66
N GLY A 85 0.98 -2.22 -4.05
CA GLY A 85 2.33 -2.70 -3.81
C GLY A 85 2.89 -3.60 -4.92
N ALA A 86 4.20 -3.48 -5.16
CA ALA A 86 5.00 -4.34 -6.03
C ALA A 86 6.30 -4.71 -5.27
N PRO A 87 6.26 -5.72 -4.38
CA PRO A 87 7.34 -6.03 -3.44
C PRO A 87 8.65 -6.46 -4.09
N ASP A 88 8.61 -6.85 -5.36
CA ASP A 88 9.79 -7.34 -6.09
C ASP A 88 10.24 -6.30 -7.15
N SER A 89 9.80 -5.04 -7.04
CA SER A 89 10.16 -4.00 -8.02
C SER A 89 11.63 -3.61 -7.95
N ASP A 90 12.22 -3.43 -9.13
CA ASP A 90 13.60 -2.96 -9.33
C ASP A 90 13.73 -1.42 -9.44
N LEU A 91 12.63 -0.66 -9.25
CA LEU A 91 12.60 0.76 -9.60
C LEU A 91 13.56 1.62 -8.75
N GLY A 92 13.68 1.34 -7.45
CA GLY A 92 14.62 1.98 -6.54
C GLY A 92 15.98 1.28 -6.51
N ALA A 93 15.99 0.02 -6.11
CA ALA A 93 17.15 -0.88 -6.12
C ALA A 93 16.72 -2.31 -6.50
N LEU A 94 17.70 -3.20 -6.72
CA LEU A 94 17.47 -4.59 -7.14
C LEU A 94 16.52 -5.32 -6.19
N ASP A 95 15.36 -5.76 -6.67
CA ASP A 95 14.30 -6.40 -5.91
C ASP A 95 14.04 -5.66 -4.58
N ALA A 96 13.98 -4.33 -4.58
CA ALA A 96 13.78 -3.54 -3.36
C ALA A 96 12.31 -3.37 -2.99
N GLY A 97 11.45 -3.52 -4.00
CA GLY A 97 10.03 -3.26 -3.88
C GLY A 97 9.66 -1.79 -4.06
N ALA A 98 8.36 -1.55 -4.22
CA ALA A 98 7.77 -0.22 -4.30
C ALA A 98 6.28 -0.25 -3.96
N ALA A 99 5.72 0.90 -3.62
CA ALA A 99 4.29 1.14 -3.57
C ALA A 99 3.91 2.35 -4.45
N TYR A 100 2.78 2.24 -5.15
CA TYR A 100 2.33 3.19 -6.16
C TYR A 100 0.97 3.75 -5.76
N LEU A 101 0.88 5.06 -5.62
CA LEU A 101 -0.36 5.78 -5.35
C LEU A 101 -0.90 6.37 -6.65
N PHE A 102 -2.18 6.14 -6.91
CA PHE A 102 -2.91 6.69 -8.03
C PHE A 102 -4.07 7.52 -7.48
N HIS A 103 -4.12 8.78 -7.86
CA HIS A 103 -5.18 9.66 -7.43
C HIS A 103 -6.51 9.29 -8.08
N GLY A 104 -7.59 9.38 -7.31
CA GLY A 104 -8.95 9.19 -7.78
C GLY A 104 -9.40 10.21 -8.84
N GLY A 105 -10.68 10.14 -9.17
CA GLY A 105 -11.34 11.03 -10.11
C GLY A 105 -10.90 10.80 -11.56
N SER A 106 -10.65 11.89 -12.29
CA SER A 106 -10.47 11.82 -13.75
C SER A 106 -9.14 11.19 -14.20
N GLY A 107 -8.14 11.14 -13.31
CA GLY A 107 -6.83 10.55 -13.59
C GLY A 107 -6.86 9.02 -13.60
N LEU A 108 -7.69 8.42 -12.74
CA LEU A 108 -7.84 6.98 -12.60
C LEU A 108 -8.85 6.41 -13.61
N ASN A 109 -8.54 6.48 -14.91
CA ASN A 109 -9.46 6.04 -15.95
C ASN A 109 -8.77 5.33 -17.12
N GLY A 110 -9.28 4.15 -17.48
CA GLY A 110 -8.92 3.45 -18.70
C GLY A 110 -7.71 2.53 -18.52
N PRO A 111 -7.06 2.13 -19.63
CA PRO A 111 -5.81 1.39 -19.55
C PRO A 111 -4.68 2.33 -19.14
N MET A 112 -3.99 1.98 -18.06
CA MET A 112 -2.85 2.69 -17.49
C MET A 112 -1.74 1.68 -17.18
N ASP A 113 -0.56 2.16 -16.84
CA ASP A 113 0.50 1.34 -16.27
C ASP A 113 1.07 1.95 -14.97
N ALA A 114 1.91 1.19 -14.27
CA ALA A 114 2.47 1.63 -13.00
C ALA A 114 3.37 2.88 -13.13
N GLY A 115 3.78 3.27 -14.34
CA GLY A 115 4.49 4.52 -14.61
C GLY A 115 3.59 5.75 -14.61
N ASP A 116 2.26 5.57 -14.68
CA ASP A 116 1.27 6.64 -14.58
C ASP A 116 0.92 7.00 -13.12
N ALA A 117 1.57 6.39 -12.13
CA ALA A 117 1.34 6.68 -10.72
C ALA A 117 1.65 8.15 -10.37
N ASP A 118 0.81 8.76 -9.54
CA ASP A 118 0.96 10.14 -9.08
C ASP A 118 2.07 10.29 -8.03
N PHE A 119 2.28 9.24 -7.24
CA PHE A 119 3.37 9.14 -6.27
C PHE A 119 3.86 7.69 -6.17
N ILE A 120 5.18 7.54 -5.97
CA ILE A 120 5.80 6.23 -5.75
C ILE A 120 6.67 6.31 -4.50
N LEU A 121 6.42 5.40 -3.55
CA LEU A 121 7.31 5.11 -2.45
C LEU A 121 8.24 3.96 -2.84
N LEU A 122 9.54 4.24 -2.89
CA LEU A 122 10.57 3.32 -3.35
C LEU A 122 11.19 2.54 -2.19
N GLY A 123 11.49 1.26 -2.42
CA GLY A 123 12.31 0.48 -1.49
C GLY A 123 13.78 0.91 -1.55
N ALA A 124 14.41 0.99 -0.37
CA ALA A 124 15.77 1.54 -0.23
C ALA A 124 16.88 0.47 -0.29
N GLN A 125 16.58 -0.78 0.07
CA GLN A 125 17.55 -1.88 0.15
C GLN A 125 17.40 -2.84 -1.02
N SER A 126 18.51 -3.30 -1.62
CA SER A 126 18.43 -4.45 -2.52
C SER A 126 17.93 -5.70 -1.80
N TYR A 127 17.01 -6.45 -2.40
CA TYR A 127 16.30 -7.58 -1.78
C TYR A 127 15.46 -7.15 -0.56
N GLY A 128 14.97 -5.92 -0.61
CA GLY A 128 13.87 -5.43 0.20
C GLY A 128 12.55 -6.06 -0.23
N GLU A 129 11.49 -5.81 0.51
CA GLU A 129 10.13 -6.20 0.16
C GLU A 129 9.15 -5.02 0.33
N THR A 130 9.63 -3.80 0.07
CA THR A 130 8.81 -2.59 0.22
C THR A 130 7.52 -2.71 -0.60
N GLY A 131 6.37 -2.51 0.04
CA GLY A 131 5.07 -2.70 -0.60
C GLY A 131 4.50 -4.11 -0.48
N ILE A 132 5.13 -5.03 0.28
CA ILE A 132 4.56 -6.36 0.55
C ILE A 132 3.23 -6.27 1.31
N ALA A 133 3.08 -5.27 2.20
CA ALA A 133 1.83 -4.87 2.79
C ALA A 133 1.66 -3.35 2.70
N VAL A 134 0.42 -2.96 2.41
CA VAL A 134 -0.03 -1.57 2.36
C VAL A 134 -1.35 -1.45 3.12
N SER A 135 -1.63 -0.29 3.71
CA SER A 135 -2.89 -0.01 4.39
C SER A 135 -3.20 1.48 4.32
N SER A 136 -4.48 1.85 4.17
CA SER A 136 -4.90 3.18 4.63
C SER A 136 -4.72 3.24 6.14
N VAL A 137 -4.50 4.43 6.66
CA VAL A 137 -4.44 4.65 8.10
C VAL A 137 -5.37 5.76 8.56
N GLY A 138 -6.04 6.44 7.62
CA GLY A 138 -6.85 7.63 7.92
C GLY A 138 -5.96 8.86 8.08
N ASP A 139 -6.48 9.92 8.68
CA ASP A 139 -5.75 11.15 8.97
C ASP A 139 -5.01 11.00 10.32
N MET A 140 -3.77 10.53 10.32
CA MET A 140 -2.99 10.25 11.52
C MET A 140 -2.38 11.51 12.15
N ASP A 141 -2.15 12.56 11.36
CA ASP A 141 -1.52 13.80 11.83
C ASP A 141 -2.52 14.96 12.05
N GLY A 142 -3.78 14.76 11.68
CA GLY A 142 -4.90 15.66 11.92
C GLY A 142 -4.97 16.84 10.95
N ASP A 143 -4.33 16.74 9.79
CA ASP A 143 -4.26 17.82 8.80
C ASP A 143 -5.47 17.86 7.84
N GLY A 144 -6.30 16.81 7.89
CA GLY A 144 -7.51 16.64 7.10
C GLY A 144 -7.35 15.82 5.83
N ASN A 145 -6.13 15.36 5.52
CA ASN A 145 -5.84 14.50 4.38
C ASN A 145 -5.71 13.05 4.85
N ALA A 146 -5.96 12.10 3.95
CA ALA A 146 -5.73 10.70 4.27
C ALA A 146 -4.23 10.37 4.20
N ASP A 147 -3.77 9.57 5.16
CA ASP A 147 -2.43 9.02 5.20
C ASP A 147 -2.43 7.52 4.87
N PHE A 148 -1.25 7.00 4.59
CA PHE A 148 -1.08 5.58 4.30
C PHE A 148 0.20 5.00 4.89
N ALA A 149 0.20 3.68 5.04
CA ALA A 149 1.34 2.92 5.53
C ALA A 149 1.80 1.88 4.52
N VAL A 150 3.12 1.70 4.43
CA VAL A 150 3.82 0.73 3.59
C VAL A 150 4.88 0.03 4.42
N SER A 151 5.00 -1.29 4.30
CA SER A 151 5.99 -2.07 5.04
C SER A 151 7.12 -2.62 4.18
N ASP A 152 8.28 -2.81 4.79
CA ASP A 152 9.36 -3.71 4.35
C ASP A 152 9.82 -4.60 5.52
N PRO A 153 9.30 -5.84 5.65
CA PRO A 153 9.64 -6.76 6.74
C PRO A 153 11.08 -7.28 6.69
N THR A 154 11.76 -7.11 5.56
CA THR A 154 13.17 -7.53 5.39
C THR A 154 14.15 -6.43 5.72
N GLY A 155 13.66 -5.19 5.84
CA GLY A 155 14.37 -4.01 6.29
C GLY A 155 14.86 -3.11 5.16
N ILE A 156 15.28 -1.91 5.57
CA ILE A 156 15.71 -0.83 4.67
C ILE A 156 17.23 -0.68 4.58
N ASP A 157 17.97 -1.41 5.42
CA ASP A 157 19.43 -1.35 5.47
C ASP A 157 20.07 -2.72 5.78
N ALA A 158 21.40 -2.74 5.93
CA ALA A 158 22.15 -3.97 6.21
C ALA A 158 21.80 -4.65 7.54
N SER A 159 21.06 -3.98 8.45
CA SER A 159 20.59 -4.57 9.70
C SER A 159 19.43 -5.54 9.48
N ARG A 160 18.69 -5.40 8.38
CA ARG A 160 17.50 -6.22 8.04
C ARG A 160 16.42 -6.22 9.11
N LEU A 161 16.31 -5.11 9.85
CA LEU A 161 15.24 -4.89 10.79
C LEU A 161 14.00 -4.46 10.00
N GLY A 162 12.90 -5.22 10.13
CA GLY A 162 11.65 -4.90 9.43
C GLY A 162 11.14 -3.49 9.76
N VAL A 163 10.55 -2.83 8.77
CA VAL A 163 10.13 -1.43 8.82
C VAL A 163 8.67 -1.27 8.39
N VAL A 164 8.00 -0.30 9.00
CA VAL A 164 6.76 0.30 8.48
C VAL A 164 6.98 1.80 8.36
N GLY A 165 6.86 2.32 7.14
CA GLY A 165 6.80 3.75 6.86
C GLY A 165 5.35 4.20 6.79
N ILE A 166 5.05 5.31 7.46
CA ILE A 166 3.77 6.02 7.37
C ILE A 166 4.05 7.36 6.71
N SER A 167 3.34 7.63 5.61
CA SER A 167 3.46 8.87 4.84
C SER A 167 2.21 9.69 5.03
N TYR A 168 2.38 10.97 5.38
CA TYR A 168 1.28 11.89 5.59
C TYR A 168 0.86 12.57 4.29
N GLY A 169 -0.46 12.67 4.07
CA GLY A 169 -1.03 13.40 2.95
C GLY A 169 -0.89 14.92 3.16
N PRO A 170 -0.79 15.71 2.08
CA PRO A 170 -0.61 15.31 0.70
C PRO A 170 0.85 14.98 0.40
N VAL A 171 1.07 13.89 -0.34
CA VAL A 171 2.41 13.50 -0.81
C VAL A 171 2.76 14.15 -2.13
N ALA A 172 4.03 14.47 -2.34
CA ALA A 172 4.50 15.07 -3.59
C ALA A 172 5.91 14.61 -3.95
N GLY A 173 6.06 14.13 -5.18
CA GLY A 173 7.32 13.61 -5.70
C GLY A 173 7.68 12.25 -5.10
N ASN A 174 8.27 11.38 -5.90
CA ASN A 174 8.66 10.05 -5.44
C ASN A 174 9.70 10.16 -4.33
N THR A 175 9.57 9.32 -3.30
CA THR A 175 10.46 9.27 -2.13
C THR A 175 10.82 7.83 -1.81
N ASP A 176 11.87 7.64 -1.01
CA ASP A 176 12.21 6.32 -0.48
C ASP A 176 11.44 6.06 0.82
N ILE A 177 11.18 4.80 1.15
CA ILE A 177 10.52 4.42 2.40
C ILE A 177 11.23 4.98 3.65
N GLU A 178 12.55 5.19 3.59
CA GLU A 178 13.34 5.78 4.68
C GLU A 178 13.02 7.26 4.94
N ASP A 179 12.39 7.94 3.98
CA ASP A 179 12.00 9.35 4.05
C ASP A 179 10.52 9.52 4.46
N ALA A 180 9.82 8.44 4.82
CA ALA A 180 8.46 8.52 5.35
C ALA A 180 8.40 9.38 6.63
N ASP A 181 7.28 10.10 6.83
CA ASP A 181 7.09 11.03 7.94
C ASP A 181 7.21 10.37 9.31
N PHE A 182 6.79 9.11 9.41
CA PHE A 182 6.99 8.28 10.59
C PHE A 182 7.50 6.88 10.22
N LEU A 183 8.57 6.45 10.91
CA LEU A 183 9.16 5.13 10.75
C LEU A 183 9.04 4.31 12.03
N LEU A 184 8.41 3.15 11.92
CA LEU A 184 8.50 2.10 12.92
C LEU A 184 9.53 1.06 12.46
N ILE A 185 10.60 0.89 13.23
CA ILE A 185 11.70 -0.04 12.93
C ILE A 185 11.76 -1.11 14.01
N ALA A 186 11.87 -2.37 13.60
CA ALA A 186 12.04 -3.50 14.50
C ALA A 186 13.32 -3.36 15.35
N ASP A 187 13.33 -3.97 16.53
CA ASP A 187 14.53 -4.10 17.38
C ASP A 187 15.21 -5.48 17.24
N ASP A 188 14.57 -6.40 16.51
CA ASP A 188 15.04 -7.75 16.23
C ASP A 188 14.66 -8.17 14.80
N ILE A 189 15.63 -8.71 14.05
CA ILE A 189 15.47 -9.10 12.64
C ILE A 189 14.45 -10.23 12.47
N ASP A 190 14.28 -11.05 13.50
CA ASP A 190 13.51 -12.29 13.38
C ASP A 190 12.01 -12.05 13.49
N ILE A 191 11.55 -10.86 13.94
CA ILE A 191 10.13 -10.63 14.23
C ILE A 191 9.28 -10.35 12.98
N GLN A 192 9.92 -9.95 11.88
CA GLN A 192 9.29 -9.51 10.62
C GLN A 192 8.20 -8.47 10.86
N LEU A 193 8.57 -7.37 11.51
CA LEU A 193 7.67 -6.25 11.72
C LEU A 193 7.13 -5.77 10.35
N GLY A 194 5.82 -5.56 10.26
CA GLY A 194 5.19 -5.10 9.02
C GLY A 194 4.76 -6.21 8.08
N ALA A 195 4.91 -7.50 8.44
CA ALA A 195 4.48 -8.60 7.59
C ALA A 195 2.97 -8.57 7.23
N SER A 196 2.17 -7.81 7.98
CA SER A 196 0.81 -7.42 7.61
C SER A 196 0.48 -6.07 8.23
N LEU A 197 -0.35 -5.29 7.54
CA LEU A 197 -0.90 -4.02 8.01
C LEU A 197 -2.43 -4.09 7.96
N ALA A 198 -3.10 -3.39 8.87
CA ALA A 198 -4.54 -3.20 8.83
C ALA A 198 -4.95 -1.87 9.47
N ASN A 199 -5.94 -1.21 8.89
CA ASN A 199 -6.62 -0.08 9.50
C ASN A 199 -7.66 -0.60 10.52
N PRO A 200 -7.51 -0.36 11.83
CA PRO A 200 -8.50 -0.76 12.83
C PRO A 200 -9.67 0.24 12.95
N GLY A 201 -9.62 1.37 12.24
CA GLY A 201 -10.40 2.56 12.52
C GLY A 201 -9.85 3.31 13.74
N ASP A 202 -10.50 4.40 14.12
CA ASP A 202 -10.21 5.12 15.36
C ASP A 202 -10.65 4.29 16.58
N THR A 203 -9.70 3.64 17.27
CA THR A 203 -10.01 2.77 18.41
C THR A 203 -10.06 3.48 19.75
N ASP A 204 -9.59 4.72 19.86
CA ASP A 204 -9.60 5.47 21.12
C ASP A 204 -10.49 6.72 21.13
N GLY A 205 -11.09 7.06 19.99
CA GLY A 205 -12.12 8.07 19.82
C GLY A 205 -11.57 9.49 19.74
N ASP A 206 -10.29 9.68 19.44
CA ASP A 206 -9.67 11.00 19.32
C ASP A 206 -9.84 11.63 17.93
N GLY A 207 -10.35 10.87 16.97
CA GLY A 207 -10.61 11.30 15.61
C GLY A 207 -9.40 11.19 14.66
N LEU A 208 -8.27 10.69 15.14
CA LEU A 208 -7.08 10.46 14.32
C LEU A 208 -7.01 9.02 13.81
N GLY A 209 -6.28 8.86 12.72
CA GLY A 209 -5.98 7.59 12.11
C GLY A 209 -5.15 6.67 13.00
N GLU A 210 -5.25 5.37 12.77
CA GLU A 210 -4.48 4.35 13.48
C GLU A 210 -4.08 3.21 12.54
N VAL A 211 -3.06 2.44 12.91
CA VAL A 211 -2.65 1.25 12.17
C VAL A 211 -2.26 0.09 13.09
N LEU A 212 -2.75 -1.10 12.74
CA LEU A 212 -2.27 -2.37 13.30
C LEU A 212 -1.13 -2.91 12.45
N VAL A 213 -0.01 -3.21 13.10
CA VAL A 213 1.21 -3.74 12.47
C VAL A 213 1.47 -5.14 12.99
N GLY A 214 1.43 -6.14 12.10
CA GLY A 214 1.74 -7.52 12.44
C GLY A 214 3.24 -7.78 12.55
N ALA A 215 3.63 -8.58 13.54
CA ALA A 215 4.98 -9.10 13.74
C ALA A 215 4.86 -10.60 14.08
N PRO A 216 4.72 -11.49 13.07
CA PRO A 216 4.31 -12.88 13.23
C PRO A 216 5.29 -13.72 14.06
N PHE A 217 6.52 -13.25 14.22
CA PHE A 217 7.57 -13.96 14.96
C PHE A 217 8.01 -13.21 16.22
N LEU A 218 7.27 -12.17 16.62
CA LEU A 218 7.50 -11.49 17.89
C LEU A 218 7.49 -12.51 19.03
N SER A 219 8.46 -12.37 19.93
CA SER A 219 8.68 -13.30 21.04
C SER A 219 8.40 -12.63 22.39
N PRO A 220 7.14 -12.27 22.70
CA PRO A 220 6.79 -11.58 23.93
C PRO A 220 7.13 -12.47 25.13
N SER A 221 7.74 -11.87 26.16
CA SER A 221 8.05 -12.55 27.43
C SER A 221 8.86 -13.86 27.30
N GLY A 222 9.67 -13.99 26.24
CA GLY A 222 10.53 -15.15 26.01
C GLY A 222 9.83 -16.39 25.45
N ALA A 223 8.56 -16.27 25.02
CA ALA A 223 7.89 -17.30 24.23
C ALA A 223 8.36 -17.18 22.76
N PRO A 224 9.15 -18.12 22.22
CA PRO A 224 9.71 -17.96 20.88
C PRO A 224 8.61 -18.00 19.82
N ALA A 225 8.62 -17.01 18.93
CA ALA A 225 7.74 -16.91 17.76
C ALA A 225 6.24 -17.05 18.09
N ALA A 226 5.79 -16.49 19.22
CA ALA A 226 4.37 -16.48 19.55
C ALA A 226 3.55 -15.55 18.63
N GLY A 227 4.24 -14.61 17.97
CA GLY A 227 3.64 -13.57 17.17
C GLY A 227 3.04 -12.47 18.01
N GLY A 228 2.82 -11.32 17.39
CA GLY A 228 2.17 -10.19 18.01
C GLY A 228 1.76 -9.16 16.98
N ALA A 229 1.14 -8.10 17.49
CA ALA A 229 0.83 -6.92 16.71
C ALA A 229 1.07 -5.67 17.56
N TYR A 230 1.42 -4.58 16.89
CA TYR A 230 1.51 -3.24 17.46
C TYR A 230 0.31 -2.44 17.00
N LEU A 231 -0.28 -1.63 17.89
CA LEU A 231 -1.19 -0.56 17.50
C LEU A 231 -0.37 0.73 17.51
N VAL A 232 -0.24 1.37 16.36
CA VAL A 232 0.37 2.69 16.21
C VAL A 232 -0.77 3.69 16.07
N ARG A 233 -0.73 4.73 16.89
CA ARG A 233 -1.77 5.75 16.94
C ARG A 233 -1.30 7.02 16.27
N GLY A 234 -2.24 7.70 15.63
CA GLY A 234 -2.06 9.06 15.20
C GLY A 234 -1.78 9.97 16.38
N SER A 235 -1.13 11.08 16.10
CA SER A 235 -0.93 12.13 17.07
C SER A 235 -0.92 13.44 16.31
N GLY A 236 -1.85 14.32 16.66
CA GLY A 236 -1.94 15.64 16.03
C GLY A 236 -0.64 16.43 16.21
N LEU A 237 -0.29 17.22 15.20
CA LEU A 237 0.86 18.14 15.21
C LEU A 237 0.72 19.31 16.20
#